data_AF-A0A7C6BCI9-F1
#
_entry.id   AF-A0A7C6BCI9-F1
#
_cell.length_a   1.000
_cell.length_b   1.000
_cell.length_c   1.000
_cell.angle_alpha   90.00
_cell.angle_beta   90.00
_cell.angle_gamma   90.00
#
_symmetry.space_group_name_H-M   'P 1'
#
loop_
_entity.id
_entity.type
_entity.pdbx_description
1 polymer ?
#
loop_
_entity_poly.entity_id
_entity_poly.type
_entity_poly.pdbx_seq_one_letter_code
_entity_poly.pdbx_strand_id
1 'polypeptide(L)'
;GKKGFLIGAVLALVLGAGGFYAVYSGMILGGGHETQSAESAHEGEDIAALEPVAFVPLEPLVISLGNAGQNRHLRFRAELEVEPGTEADVAKLTPRVMDVLNSYLRAVDMPDLEEPTALINLRAQMLRRIQLVTGEGRVRDLLILEFVVT
;
A
#
# COMPACT_ATOMS: atom_id res chain seq x y z
N GLY A 1 5.34 47.43 -43.83
CA GLY A 1 5.78 48.68 -43.18
C GLY A 1 5.77 48.51 -41.67
N LYS A 2 6.78 49.04 -40.95
CA LYS A 2 6.99 48.83 -39.50
C LYS A 2 5.74 49.04 -38.63
N LYS A 3 4.82 49.92 -39.05
CA LYS A 3 3.54 50.20 -38.39
C LYS A 3 2.57 49.00 -38.39
N GLY A 4 2.51 48.22 -39.47
CA GLY A 4 1.64 47.04 -39.56
C GLY A 4 2.12 45.88 -38.69
N PHE A 5 3.44 45.75 -38.53
CA PHE A 5 4.02 44.75 -37.63
C PHE A 5 3.73 45.08 -36.15
N LEU A 6 3.82 46.36 -35.76
CA LEU A 6 3.47 46.79 -34.41
C LEU A 6 1.99 46.57 -34.10
N ILE A 7 1.10 46.85 -35.05
CA ILE A 7 -0.34 46.61 -34.88
C ILE A 7 -0.61 45.10 -34.74
N GLY A 8 0.01 44.27 -35.57
CA GLY A 8 -0.13 42.81 -35.47
C GLY A 8 0.39 42.25 -34.14
N ALA A 9 1.53 42.75 -33.66
CA ALA A 9 2.11 42.32 -32.39
C ALA A 9 1.22 42.72 -31.19
N VAL A 10 0.66 43.93 -31.20
CA VAL A 10 -0.28 44.37 -30.17
C VAL A 10 -1.57 43.55 -30.21
N LEU A 11 -2.12 43.28 -31.39
CA LEU A 11 -3.33 42.48 -31.53
C LEU A 11 -3.12 41.05 -31.03
N ALA A 12 -1.98 40.43 -31.37
CA ALA A 12 -1.64 39.09 -30.92
C ALA A 12 -1.50 39.01 -29.40
N LEU A 13 -0.92 40.03 -28.76
CA LEU A 13 -0.83 40.12 -27.30
C LEU A 13 -2.20 40.25 -26.64
N VAL A 14 -3.08 41.09 -27.18
CA VAL A 14 -4.42 41.29 -26.64
C VAL A 14 -5.28 40.03 -26.79
N LEU A 15 -5.24 39.39 -27.97
CA LEU A 15 -5.99 38.16 -28.21
C LEU A 15 -5.42 36.97 -27.43
N GLY A 16 -4.10 36.87 -27.31
CA GLY A 16 -3.45 35.85 -26.50
C GLY A 16 -3.76 35.99 -25.01
N ALA A 17 -3.66 37.21 -24.46
CA ALA A 17 -4.00 37.48 -23.07
C ALA A 17 -5.50 37.29 -22.79
N GLY A 18 -6.38 37.75 -23.69
CA GLY A 18 -7.83 37.58 -23.56
C GLY A 18 -8.27 36.11 -23.66
N GLY A 19 -7.71 35.36 -24.61
CA GLY A 19 -7.98 33.92 -24.75
C GLY A 19 -7.48 33.12 -23.55
N PHE A 20 -6.26 33.41 -23.07
CA PHE A 20 -5.72 32.80 -21.86
C PHE A 20 -6.58 33.11 -20.64
N TYR A 21 -6.97 34.38 -20.45
CA TYR A 21 -7.83 34.78 -19.33
C TYR A 21 -9.20 34.10 -19.37
N ALA A 22 -9.81 33.97 -20.55
CA ALA A 22 -11.13 33.34 -20.68
C ALA A 22 -11.12 31.83 -20.39
N VAL A 23 -9.99 31.14 -20.65
CA VAL A 23 -9.79 29.74 -20.25
C VAL A 23 -9.44 29.65 -18.77
N TYR A 24 -8.49 30.45 -18.29
CA TYR A 24 -8.03 30.45 -16.91
C TYR A 24 -9.14 30.82 -15.91
N SER A 25 -9.96 31.81 -16.23
CA SER A 25 -11.10 32.22 -15.39
C SER A 25 -12.28 31.24 -15.43
N GLY A 26 -12.18 30.14 -16.19
CA GLY A 26 -13.25 29.16 -16.32
C GLY A 26 -14.45 29.67 -17.14
N MET A 27 -14.38 30.85 -17.76
CA MET A 27 -15.50 31.42 -18.53
C MET A 27 -15.84 30.61 -19.79
N ILE A 28 -14.87 29.90 -20.38
CA ILE A 28 -15.06 29.08 -21.59
C ILE A 28 -15.13 27.57 -21.29
N LEU A 29 -14.40 27.07 -20.29
CA LEU A 29 -14.28 25.63 -19.99
C LEU A 29 -14.85 25.22 -18.61
N GLY A 30 -15.23 26.17 -17.76
CA GLY A 30 -15.67 25.95 -16.39
C GLY A 30 -17.20 25.95 -16.28
N GLY A 31 -17.79 24.76 -16.33
CA GLY A 31 -19.15 24.55 -15.86
C GLY A 31 -19.23 24.75 -14.34
N GLY A 32 -19.60 25.97 -13.93
CA GLY A 32 -20.30 26.33 -12.71
C GLY A 32 -19.71 25.87 -11.37
N HIS A 33 -19.08 26.79 -10.64
CA HIS A 33 -19.53 27.13 -9.28
C HIS A 33 -18.90 28.47 -8.86
N GLU A 34 -19.73 29.50 -8.81
CA GLU A 34 -19.36 30.86 -8.41
C GLU A 34 -19.55 31.00 -6.89
N THR A 35 -18.52 31.54 -6.23
CA THR A 35 -18.57 32.55 -5.14
C THR A 35 -18.01 32.16 -3.75
N GLN A 36 -16.88 32.82 -3.44
CA GLN A 36 -16.32 33.26 -2.14
C GLN A 36 -15.93 32.23 -1.07
N SER A 37 -14.63 32.00 -0.91
CA SER A 37 -13.79 32.79 0.02
C SER A 37 -12.33 32.36 -0.10
N ALA A 38 -11.43 33.34 -0.04
CA ALA A 38 -10.00 33.14 -0.11
C ALA A 38 -9.46 32.59 1.22
N GLU A 39 -8.92 31.37 1.20
CA GLU A 39 -7.75 31.01 2.01
C GLU A 39 -7.11 29.73 1.42
N SER A 40 -5.92 29.92 0.87
CA SER A 40 -4.81 28.97 0.79
C SER A 40 -5.13 27.47 0.93
N ALA A 41 -5.22 26.75 -0.19
CA ALA A 41 -4.92 25.32 -0.19
C ALA A 41 -4.35 24.94 -1.55
N HIS A 42 -3.19 24.30 -1.52
CA HIS A 42 -2.53 23.71 -2.66
C HIS A 42 -3.52 22.86 -3.49
N GLU A 43 -3.65 23.18 -4.77
CA GLU A 43 -4.09 22.23 -5.79
C GLU A 43 -3.02 21.14 -5.91
N GLY A 44 -3.02 20.21 -4.96
CA GLY A 44 -2.50 18.87 -5.19
C GLY A 44 -3.57 18.12 -5.97
N GLU A 45 -3.17 17.51 -7.07
CA GLU A 45 -3.96 16.47 -7.74
C GLU A 45 -4.64 15.59 -6.68
N ASP A 46 -5.95 15.36 -6.83
CA ASP A 46 -6.69 14.37 -6.06
C ASP A 46 -5.94 13.04 -6.16
N ILE A 47 -5.04 12.78 -5.20
CA ILE A 47 -4.58 11.44 -4.87
C ILE A 47 -5.87 10.75 -4.47
N ALA A 48 -6.46 10.00 -5.41
CA ALA A 48 -7.65 9.21 -5.20
C ALA A 48 -7.57 8.61 -3.80
N ALA A 49 -8.51 8.99 -2.93
CA ALA A 49 -8.46 8.69 -1.50
C ALA A 49 -8.04 7.22 -1.33
N LEU A 50 -6.81 7.00 -0.88
CA LEU A 50 -6.24 5.67 -0.75
C LEU A 50 -7.20 4.86 0.11
N GLU A 51 -7.52 3.63 -0.31
CA GLU A 51 -8.36 2.76 0.50
C GLU A 51 -7.75 2.66 1.90
N PRO A 52 -8.55 2.83 2.96
CA PRO A 52 -8.05 2.71 4.32
C PRO A 52 -7.44 1.32 4.49
N VAL A 53 -6.23 1.29 5.05
CA VAL A 53 -5.51 0.05 5.40
C VAL A 53 -5.34 -0.03 6.90
N ALA A 54 -5.36 -1.24 7.44
CA ALA A 54 -5.16 -1.50 8.86
C ALA A 54 -4.21 -2.67 9.05
N PHE A 55 -3.37 -2.59 10.09
CA PHE A 55 -2.32 -3.57 10.34
C PHE A 55 -2.36 -4.08 11.78
N VAL A 56 -2.16 -5.39 11.94
CA VAL A 56 -2.01 -6.03 13.24
C VAL A 56 -0.61 -6.67 13.31
N PRO A 57 0.28 -6.17 14.18
CA PRO A 57 1.63 -6.71 14.29
C PRO A 57 1.61 -8.10 14.95
N LEU A 58 2.51 -8.97 14.49
CA LEU A 58 2.73 -10.29 15.09
C LEU A 58 4.02 -10.30 15.91
N GLU A 59 4.05 -11.16 16.93
CA GLU A 59 5.26 -11.37 17.71
C GLU A 59 6.35 -12.04 16.84
N PRO A 60 7.63 -11.64 16.96
CA PRO A 60 8.71 -12.29 16.24
C PRO A 60 8.85 -13.78 16.58
N LEU A 61 9.11 -14.60 15.57
CA LEU A 61 9.30 -16.05 15.70
C LEU A 61 10.75 -16.43 15.46
N VAL A 62 11.25 -17.37 16.26
CA VAL A 62 12.54 -18.03 16.05
C VAL A 62 12.31 -19.54 16.01
N ILE A 63 12.45 -20.14 14.83
CA ILE A 63 12.15 -21.55 14.58
C ILE A 63 13.46 -22.30 14.33
N SER A 64 13.69 -23.40 15.03
CA SER A 64 14.83 -24.28 14.74
C SER A 64 14.57 -25.06 13.45
N LEU A 65 15.54 -25.06 12.53
CA LEU A 65 15.45 -25.75 11.25
C LEU A 65 16.31 -27.02 11.25
N GLY A 66 15.81 -28.09 10.63
CA GLY A 66 16.53 -29.35 10.47
C GLY A 66 16.52 -30.26 11.70
N ASN A 67 17.38 -31.29 11.66
CA ASN A 67 17.44 -32.32 12.70
C ASN A 67 18.16 -31.84 13.97
N ALA A 68 17.81 -32.45 15.11
CA ALA A 68 18.47 -32.23 16.40
C ALA A 68 19.99 -32.41 16.28
N GLY A 69 20.73 -31.31 16.22
CA GLY A 69 22.18 -31.27 16.01
C GLY A 69 22.66 -30.18 15.05
N GLN A 70 21.79 -29.68 14.17
CA GLN A 70 22.09 -28.48 13.37
C GLN A 70 21.64 -27.23 14.13
N ASN A 71 22.55 -26.28 14.36
CA ASN A 71 22.26 -25.04 15.06
C ASN A 71 21.78 -23.94 14.10
N ARG A 72 20.76 -24.25 13.29
CA ARG A 72 20.16 -23.31 12.34
C ARG A 72 18.82 -22.81 12.87
N HIS A 73 18.60 -21.51 12.79
CA HIS A 73 17.38 -20.86 13.22
C HIS A 73 16.83 -19.95 12.13
N LEU A 74 15.53 -20.03 11.88
CA LEU A 74 14.78 -19.07 11.08
C LEU A 74 14.27 -17.98 11.99
N ARG A 75 14.70 -16.74 11.76
CA ARG A 75 14.10 -15.54 12.33
C ARG A 75 13.03 -15.03 11.38
N PHE A 76 11.81 -14.92 11.90
CA PHE A 76 10.65 -14.52 11.13
C PHE A 76 9.91 -13.38 11.85
N ARG A 77 9.59 -12.31 11.12
CA ARG A 77 8.74 -11.22 11.60
C ARG A 77 7.73 -10.86 10.53
N ALA A 78 6.49 -10.63 10.93
CA ALA A 78 5.44 -10.25 10.01
C ALA A 78 4.36 -9.39 10.66
N GLU A 79 3.52 -8.79 9.82
CA GLU A 79 2.30 -8.09 10.20
C GLU A 79 1.16 -8.60 9.32
N LEU A 80 -0.06 -8.56 9.85
CA LEU A 80 -1.26 -8.87 9.09
C LEU A 80 -1.87 -7.58 8.57
N GLU A 81 -2.14 -7.51 7.27
CA GLU A 81 -3.06 -6.52 6.74
C GLU A 81 -4.48 -7.04 6.92
N VAL A 82 -5.32 -6.22 7.54
CA VAL A 82 -6.68 -6.59 7.92
C VAL A 82 -7.69 -5.62 7.32
N GLU A 83 -8.94 -6.08 7.26
CA GLU A 83 -10.05 -5.19 6.94
C GLU A 83 -10.14 -4.08 8.00
N PRO A 84 -10.18 -2.79 7.60
CA PRO A 84 -10.31 -1.68 8.55
C PRO A 84 -11.49 -1.87 9.50
N GLY A 85 -11.27 -1.65 10.79
CA GLY A 85 -12.28 -1.85 11.83
C GLY A 85 -12.38 -3.29 12.38
N THR A 86 -11.58 -4.24 11.86
CA THR A 86 -11.53 -5.63 12.37
C THR A 86 -10.29 -5.93 13.22
N GLU A 87 -9.43 -4.93 13.47
CA GLU A 87 -8.13 -5.07 14.13
C GLU A 87 -8.26 -5.72 15.51
N ALA A 88 -9.22 -5.24 16.32
CA ALA A 88 -9.43 -5.74 17.67
C ALA A 88 -9.91 -7.21 17.68
N ASP A 89 -10.63 -7.64 16.65
CA ASP A 89 -11.11 -9.02 16.54
C ASP A 89 -10.02 -9.96 16.02
N VAL A 90 -9.23 -9.51 15.04
CA VAL A 90 -8.05 -10.25 14.59
C VAL A 90 -7.01 -10.35 15.71
N ALA A 91 -6.80 -9.30 16.50
CA ALA A 91 -5.89 -9.31 17.63
C ALA A 91 -6.23 -10.37 18.69
N LYS A 92 -7.53 -10.64 18.94
CA LYS A 92 -7.97 -11.73 19.83
C LYS A 92 -7.64 -13.11 19.28
N LEU A 93 -7.50 -13.24 17.96
CA LEU A 93 -7.18 -14.48 17.25
C LEU A 93 -5.67 -14.64 17.02
N THR A 94 -4.85 -13.63 17.33
CA THR A 94 -3.39 -13.67 17.22
C THR A 94 -2.78 -14.95 17.82
N PRO A 95 -3.16 -15.43 19.03
CA PRO A 95 -2.59 -16.68 19.56
C PRO A 95 -2.79 -17.89 18.63
N ARG A 96 -3.93 -17.97 17.94
CA ARG A 96 -4.22 -19.03 16.97
C ARG A 96 -3.47 -18.83 15.66
N VAL A 97 -3.29 -17.59 15.22
CA VAL A 97 -2.43 -17.26 14.06
C VAL A 97 -0.98 -17.66 14.34
N MET A 98 -0.47 -17.34 15.53
CA MET A 98 0.88 -17.69 15.95
C MET A 98 1.09 -19.21 15.98
N ASP A 99 0.09 -19.98 16.44
CA ASP A 99 0.13 -21.44 16.42
C ASP A 99 0.21 -22.01 14.99
N VAL A 100 -0.58 -21.45 14.06
CA VAL A 100 -0.53 -21.80 12.64
C VAL A 100 0.84 -21.52 12.04
N LEU A 101 1.41 -20.34 12.31
CA LEU A 101 2.73 -19.96 11.81
C LEU A 101 3.83 -20.86 12.38
N ASN A 102 3.83 -21.11 13.69
CA ASN A 102 4.79 -22.02 14.33
C ASN A 102 4.71 -23.43 13.73
N SER A 103 3.50 -23.97 13.62
CA SER A 103 3.27 -25.31 13.08
C SER A 103 3.70 -25.43 11.62
N TYR A 104 3.43 -24.40 10.81
CA TYR A 104 3.83 -24.38 9.41
C TYR A 104 5.34 -24.27 9.26
N LEU A 105 5.97 -23.22 9.82
CA LEU A 105 7.40 -22.95 9.66
C LEU A 105 8.27 -24.08 10.21
N ARG A 106 7.82 -24.78 11.25
CA ARG A 106 8.52 -25.96 11.80
C ARG A 106 8.50 -27.17 10.87
N ALA A 107 7.52 -27.24 9.97
CA ALA A 107 7.39 -28.33 9.01
C ALA A 107 8.07 -28.03 7.67
N VAL A 108 8.68 -26.85 7.50
CA VAL A 108 9.38 -26.47 6.27
C VAL A 108 10.82 -26.98 6.33
N ASP A 109 11.25 -27.65 5.25
CA ASP A 109 12.59 -28.19 5.13
C ASP A 109 13.58 -27.17 4.54
N MET A 110 14.87 -27.32 4.83
CA MET A 110 15.92 -26.40 4.38
C MET A 110 15.97 -26.22 2.85
N PRO A 111 15.86 -27.28 2.01
CA PRO A 111 15.89 -27.11 0.55
C PRO A 111 14.76 -26.21 0.04
N ASP A 112 13.57 -26.30 0.65
CA ASP A 112 12.42 -25.47 0.27
C ASP A 112 12.65 -23.99 0.61
N LEU A 113 13.45 -23.71 1.65
CA LEU A 113 13.82 -22.35 2.06
C LEU A 113 14.88 -21.72 1.16
N GLU A 114 15.71 -22.54 0.51
CA GLU A 114 16.78 -22.10 -0.38
C GLU A 114 16.28 -21.82 -1.81
N GLU A 115 15.04 -22.21 -2.14
CA GLU A 115 14.47 -21.95 -3.46
C GLU A 115 14.24 -20.44 -3.71
N PRO A 116 14.47 -19.94 -4.94
CA PRO A 116 14.21 -18.53 -5.27
C PRO A 116 12.75 -18.09 -5.05
N THR A 117 11.81 -19.03 -5.11
CA THR A 117 10.36 -18.83 -4.96
C THR A 117 9.87 -19.08 -3.53
N ALA A 118 10.75 -19.46 -2.60
CA ALA A 118 10.40 -19.87 -1.25
C ALA A 118 9.48 -18.86 -0.56
N LEU A 119 9.86 -17.59 -0.53
CA LEU A 119 9.11 -16.55 0.18
C LEU A 119 7.70 -16.33 -0.40
N ILE A 120 7.55 -16.40 -1.72
CA ILE A 120 6.25 -16.26 -2.40
C ILE A 120 5.33 -17.42 -2.00
N ASN A 121 5.86 -18.64 -2.05
CA ASN A 121 5.12 -19.86 -1.72
C ASN A 121 4.74 -19.90 -0.24
N LEU A 122 5.69 -19.63 0.66
CA LEU A 122 5.49 -19.59 2.10
C LEU A 122 4.42 -18.56 2.47
N ARG A 123 4.49 -17.34 1.91
CA ARG A 123 3.50 -16.29 2.17
C ARG A 123 2.09 -16.75 1.77
N ALA A 124 1.93 -17.27 0.55
CA ALA A 124 0.63 -17.71 0.06
C ALA A 124 0.04 -18.85 0.93
N GLN A 125 0.86 -19.82 1.31
CA GLN A 125 0.45 -20.95 2.13
C GLN A 125 0.09 -20.52 3.56
N MET A 126 0.90 -19.65 4.18
CA MET A 126 0.62 -19.11 5.51
C MET A 126 -0.65 -18.25 5.51
N LEU A 127 -0.78 -17.32 4.55
CA LEU A 127 -1.96 -16.47 4.42
C LEU A 127 -3.23 -17.31 4.30
N ARG A 128 -3.21 -18.35 3.46
CA ARG A 128 -4.37 -19.25 3.32
C ARG A 128 -4.75 -19.91 4.65
N ARG A 129 -3.77 -20.42 5.41
CA ARG A 129 -4.03 -21.07 6.70
C ARG A 129 -4.49 -20.07 7.77
N ILE A 130 -3.98 -18.85 7.75
CA ILE A 130 -4.40 -17.76 8.63
C ILE A 130 -5.87 -17.42 8.37
N GLN A 131 -6.26 -17.26 7.10
CA GLN A 131 -7.64 -16.96 6.72
C GLN A 131 -8.62 -18.04 7.18
N LEU A 132 -8.22 -19.32 7.19
CA LEU A 132 -9.05 -20.41 7.72
C LEU A 132 -9.35 -20.26 9.22
N VAL A 133 -8.42 -19.69 9.99
CA VAL A 133 -8.58 -19.54 11.45
C VAL A 133 -9.13 -18.18 11.86
N THR A 134 -8.94 -17.15 11.06
CA THR A 134 -9.46 -15.80 11.34
C THR A 134 -10.88 -15.60 10.82
N GLY A 135 -11.30 -16.40 9.84
CA GLY A 135 -12.54 -16.22 9.08
C GLY A 135 -12.32 -15.44 7.79
N GLU A 136 -13.21 -15.66 6.82
CA GLU A 136 -13.14 -15.03 5.49
C GLU A 136 -13.29 -13.51 5.57
N GLY A 137 -12.52 -12.79 4.73
CA GLY A 137 -12.61 -11.34 4.57
C GLY A 137 -11.95 -10.50 5.65
N ARG A 138 -11.43 -11.08 6.74
CA ARG A 138 -10.80 -10.30 7.84
C ARG A 138 -9.32 -10.01 7.63
N VAL A 139 -8.58 -10.95 7.03
CA VAL A 139 -7.15 -10.82 6.75
C VAL A 139 -6.95 -10.80 5.24
N ARG A 140 -6.39 -9.69 4.75
CA ARG A 140 -6.16 -9.43 3.32
C ARG A 140 -4.79 -9.93 2.88
N ASP A 141 -3.75 -9.68 3.67
CA ASP A 141 -2.39 -10.11 3.35
C ASP A 141 -1.53 -10.39 4.61
N LEU A 142 -0.41 -11.08 4.41
CA LEU A 142 0.65 -11.35 5.38
C LEU A 142 1.95 -10.67 4.92
N LEU A 143 2.31 -9.59 5.60
CA LEU A 143 3.48 -8.77 5.29
C LEU A 143 4.69 -9.32 6.05
N ILE A 144 5.60 -9.98 5.35
CA ILE A 144 6.84 -10.51 5.94
C ILE A 144 7.88 -9.40 6.01
N LEU A 145 8.30 -9.04 7.21
CA LEU A 145 9.27 -7.98 7.49
C LEU A 145 10.70 -8.52 7.70
N GLU A 146 10.84 -9.70 8.29
CA GLU A 146 12.13 -10.37 8.52
C GLU A 146 12.00 -11.84 8.11
N PHE A 147 12.97 -12.32 7.32
CA PHE A 147 13.08 -13.71 6.90
C PHE A 147 14.56 -14.07 6.73
N VAL A 148 15.19 -14.52 7.82
CA VAL A 148 16.64 -14.75 7.84
C VAL A 148 16.95 -16.08 8.50
N VAL A 149 17.76 -16.92 7.83
CA VAL A 149 18.31 -18.14 8.42
C VAL A 149 19.69 -17.81 8.99
N THR A 150 19.89 -18.14 10.28
CA THR A 150 21.15 -17.98 11.03
C THR A 150 21.68 -19.31 11.50
#